data_AF-L0MJW7-F1
#
_entry.id   AF-L0MJW7-F1
#
_cell.length_a   1.000
_cell.length_b   1.000
_cell.length_c   1.000
_cell.angle_alpha   90.00
_cell.angle_beta   90.00
_cell.angle_gamma   90.00
#
_symmetry.space_group_name_H-M   'P 1'
#
loop_
_entity.id
_entity.type
_entity.pdbx_description
1 polymer ?
#
loop_
_entity_poly.entity_id
_entity_poly.type
_entity_poly.pdbx_seq_one_letter_code
_entity_poly.pdbx_strand_id
1 'polypeptide(L)'
;MRSPTTRKITRTLSLSLLCCLLPYAAHAVDNTAMTHSIEGQWQVNQVNINNDATHTLSYQLNDPRLVGRVITISNNKIQTNLPEGSNCLTPKLAEKTISLDQYITDTMGGKHTITAKSYELNEDGNKHVLAQEITCASGSFGPADNAMNARIALLNENKLLVNWYDGSLLQLNRLPASPKPVASFECSNAKSNVEKVICSDFNLAAYDKSVARAWLLAKKQSNNIGDKNLSTSLMKSQKSWLQQRDKCMNDKKCLTDAMSTRIDSLSSYW
;
A
#
# COMPACT_ATOMS: atom_id res chain seq x y z
N MET A 1 54.53 -69.06 -10.42
CA MET A 1 55.86 -69.08 -9.76
C MET A 1 56.79 -68.14 -10.52
N ARG A 2 57.44 -67.22 -9.78
CA ARG A 2 58.67 -66.47 -10.11
C ARG A 2 58.64 -65.43 -11.26
N SER A 3 58.67 -64.17 -10.83
CA SER A 3 59.44 -63.04 -11.39
C SER A 3 60.90 -63.46 -11.71
N PRO A 4 61.68 -62.81 -12.59
CA PRO A 4 62.11 -61.39 -12.53
C PRO A 4 62.19 -60.75 -13.96
N THR A 5 62.65 -59.54 -14.30
CA THR A 5 63.75 -58.70 -13.79
C THR A 5 63.61 -57.29 -14.42
N THR A 6 64.07 -56.30 -13.67
CA THR A 6 64.23 -54.88 -13.97
C THR A 6 65.10 -54.54 -15.19
N ARG A 7 64.73 -53.48 -15.93
CA ARG A 7 65.70 -52.63 -16.65
C ARG A 7 65.26 -51.16 -16.59
N LYS A 8 66.10 -50.35 -15.94
CA LYS A 8 65.97 -48.89 -15.79
C LYS A 8 66.22 -48.22 -17.14
N ILE A 9 65.35 -47.29 -17.53
CA ILE A 9 65.62 -46.29 -18.57
C ILE A 9 65.34 -44.92 -17.96
N THR A 10 66.42 -44.19 -17.74
CA THR A 10 66.46 -42.78 -17.33
C THR A 10 66.02 -41.94 -18.53
N ARG A 11 64.90 -41.22 -18.41
CA ARG A 11 64.54 -40.14 -19.35
C ARG A 11 64.32 -38.86 -18.56
N THR A 12 65.20 -37.91 -18.84
CA THR A 12 65.19 -36.50 -18.46
C THR A 12 63.82 -35.87 -18.67
N LEU A 13 63.25 -35.34 -17.58
CA LEU A 13 62.02 -34.56 -17.58
C LEU A 13 62.30 -33.19 -18.20
N SER A 14 61.71 -32.92 -19.36
CA SER A 14 61.64 -31.58 -19.95
C SER A 14 60.59 -30.78 -19.17
N LEU A 15 61.02 -29.73 -18.48
CA LEU A 15 60.14 -28.83 -17.73
C LEU A 15 59.42 -27.90 -18.71
N SER A 16 58.29 -28.35 -19.25
CA SER A 16 57.40 -27.50 -20.06
C SER A 16 56.61 -26.60 -19.12
N LEU A 17 57.03 -25.34 -19.02
CA LEU A 17 56.35 -24.27 -18.29
C LEU A 17 55.03 -23.95 -19.01
N LEU A 18 53.95 -24.65 -18.63
CA LEU A 18 52.61 -24.38 -19.12
C LEU A 18 52.09 -23.12 -18.40
N CYS A 19 52.22 -21.97 -19.05
CA CYS A 19 51.70 -20.71 -18.58
C CYS A 19 50.16 -20.76 -18.66
N CYS A 20 49.50 -21.15 -17.55
CA CYS A 20 48.06 -21.05 -17.39
C CYS A 20 47.64 -19.58 -17.41
N LEU A 21 47.32 -19.06 -18.60
CA LEU A 21 46.51 -17.85 -18.76
C LEU A 21 45.08 -18.22 -18.37
N LEU A 22 44.79 -18.16 -17.06
CA LEU A 22 43.41 -18.12 -16.59
C LEU A 22 42.81 -16.79 -17.06
N PRO A 23 41.73 -16.78 -17.87
CA PRO A 23 40.99 -15.56 -18.10
C PRO A 23 40.40 -15.14 -16.74
N TYR A 24 40.93 -14.05 -16.18
CA TYR A 24 40.24 -13.30 -15.15
C TYR A 24 38.92 -12.83 -15.77
N ALA A 25 37.85 -13.59 -15.56
CA ALA A 25 36.51 -13.07 -15.76
C ALA A 25 36.37 -11.95 -14.73
N ALA A 26 36.54 -10.71 -15.17
CA ALA A 26 36.12 -9.56 -14.40
C ALA A 26 34.62 -9.75 -14.18
N HIS A 27 34.23 -10.14 -12.97
CA HIS A 27 32.86 -9.99 -12.53
C HIS A 27 32.59 -8.49 -12.59
N ALA A 28 31.82 -8.07 -13.58
CA ALA A 28 31.13 -6.80 -13.50
C ALA A 28 30.35 -6.86 -12.19
N VAL A 29 30.79 -6.11 -11.19
CA VAL A 29 29.96 -5.77 -10.06
C VAL A 29 28.82 -5.00 -10.69
N ASP A 30 27.68 -5.68 -10.82
CA ASP A 30 26.44 -5.06 -11.23
C ASP A 30 26.13 -4.06 -10.11
N ASN A 31 26.61 -2.83 -10.26
CA ASN A 31 26.09 -1.69 -9.54
C ASN A 31 24.67 -1.50 -10.08
N THR A 32 23.76 -2.38 -9.67
CA THR A 32 22.33 -2.10 -9.70
C THR A 32 22.17 -0.90 -8.78
N ALA A 33 22.32 0.29 -9.36
CA ALA A 33 21.74 1.50 -8.80
C ALA A 33 20.34 1.07 -8.39
N MET A 34 20.06 1.11 -7.09
CA MET A 34 18.75 0.83 -6.54
C MET A 34 17.82 1.78 -7.27
N THR A 35 17.14 1.31 -8.31
CA THR A 35 16.22 2.14 -9.06
C THR A 35 15.12 2.42 -8.07
N HIS A 36 15.03 3.68 -7.61
CA HIS A 36 13.99 4.20 -6.73
C HIS A 36 12.63 4.23 -7.46
N SER A 37 12.31 3.15 -8.17
CA SER A 37 11.10 3.01 -8.94
C SER A 37 9.95 2.76 -7.99
N ILE A 38 9.00 3.69 -8.01
CA ILE A 38 7.71 3.55 -7.32
C ILE A 38 6.72 2.67 -8.10
N GLU A 39 7.11 2.13 -9.26
CA GLU A 39 6.25 1.22 -10.02
C GLU A 39 5.89 -0.01 -9.19
N GLY A 40 4.63 -0.43 -9.27
CA GLY A 40 4.11 -1.58 -8.54
C GLY A 40 2.77 -1.30 -7.88
N GLN A 41 2.34 -2.26 -7.06
CA GLN A 41 1.10 -2.17 -6.29
C GLN A 41 1.41 -1.82 -4.84
N TRP A 42 0.64 -0.91 -4.30
CA TRP A 42 0.83 -0.33 -2.98
C TRP A 42 -0.49 -0.34 -2.24
N GLN A 43 -0.52 -0.87 -1.02
CA GLN A 43 -1.73 -0.86 -0.19
C GLN A 43 -1.63 0.21 0.89
N VAL A 44 -2.72 0.97 1.09
CA VAL A 44 -2.88 1.87 2.23
C VAL A 44 -2.92 1.03 3.50
N ASN A 45 -1.82 1.05 4.25
CA ASN A 45 -1.71 0.34 5.51
C ASN A 45 -2.17 1.20 6.70
N GLN A 46 -1.91 2.51 6.61
CA GLN A 46 -2.28 3.46 7.65
C GLN A 46 -2.69 4.81 7.02
N VAL A 47 -3.65 5.47 7.67
CA VAL A 47 -4.09 6.83 7.34
C VAL A 47 -3.81 7.70 8.54
N ASN A 48 -3.07 8.78 8.36
CA ASN A 48 -2.83 9.80 9.37
C ASN A 48 -3.61 11.06 9.04
N ILE A 49 -4.02 11.77 10.08
CA ILE A 49 -4.73 13.04 9.99
C ILE A 49 -3.92 14.13 10.68
N ASN A 50 -4.17 15.38 10.31
CA ASN A 50 -3.54 16.51 10.98
C ASN A 50 -4.22 16.76 12.33
N ASN A 51 -3.54 16.44 13.43
CA ASN A 51 -4.06 16.68 14.77
C ASN A 51 -4.08 18.17 15.17
N ASP A 52 -3.41 19.03 14.41
CA ASP A 52 -3.43 20.48 14.60
C ASP A 52 -4.59 21.15 13.82
N ALA A 53 -5.39 20.37 13.08
CA ALA A 53 -6.52 20.92 12.32
C ALA A 53 -7.62 21.46 13.25
N THR A 54 -8.09 22.68 12.97
CA THR A 54 -9.15 23.36 13.74
C THR A 54 -10.55 23.12 13.22
N HIS A 55 -10.69 22.30 12.17
CA HIS A 55 -11.97 21.92 11.57
C HIS A 55 -12.12 20.40 11.57
N THR A 56 -13.35 19.93 11.39
CA THR A 56 -13.63 18.51 11.25
C THR A 56 -13.13 18.02 9.91
N LEU A 57 -12.22 17.04 9.94
CA LEU A 57 -11.72 16.37 8.75
C LEU A 57 -12.72 15.33 8.24
N SER A 58 -12.79 15.21 6.93
CA SER A 58 -13.63 14.29 6.18
C SER A 58 -13.22 12.85 6.40
N TYR A 59 -11.92 12.61 6.61
CA TYR A 59 -11.35 11.31 6.96
C TYR A 59 -10.80 11.33 8.38
N GLN A 60 -10.88 10.18 9.04
CA GLN A 60 -10.34 9.97 10.39
C GLN A 60 -9.05 9.15 10.36
N LEU A 61 -8.35 9.10 11.51
CA LEU A 61 -7.20 8.23 11.70
C LEU A 61 -7.58 6.77 11.36
N ASN A 62 -6.85 6.16 10.42
CA ASN A 62 -7.12 4.82 9.91
C ASN A 62 -8.57 4.61 9.43
N ASP A 63 -9.09 5.60 8.69
CA ASP A 63 -10.43 5.56 8.11
C ASP A 63 -10.67 4.29 7.27
N PRO A 64 -11.72 3.50 7.56
CA PRO A 64 -12.02 2.28 6.81
C PRO A 64 -12.28 2.46 5.31
N ARG A 65 -12.66 3.68 4.86
CA ARG A 65 -12.83 4.01 3.44
C ARG A 65 -11.52 3.97 2.67
N LEU A 66 -10.42 4.29 3.34
CA LEU A 66 -9.08 4.45 2.75
C LEU A 66 -8.16 3.26 3.06
N VAL A 67 -8.16 2.75 4.30
CA VAL A 67 -7.31 1.62 4.69
C VAL A 67 -7.68 0.37 3.87
N GLY A 68 -6.66 -0.32 3.39
CA GLY A 68 -6.79 -1.53 2.57
C GLY A 68 -6.98 -1.27 1.08
N ARG A 69 -7.21 -0.02 0.65
CA ARG A 69 -7.25 0.36 -0.76
C ARG A 69 -5.86 0.23 -1.39
N VAL A 70 -5.83 -0.01 -2.69
CA VAL A 70 -4.63 -0.30 -3.47
C VAL A 70 -4.43 0.75 -4.54
N ILE A 71 -3.21 1.24 -4.65
CA ILE A 71 -2.72 2.13 -5.71
C ILE A 71 -1.75 1.33 -6.58
N THR A 72 -2.04 1.25 -7.88
CA THR A 72 -1.16 0.64 -8.87
C THR A 72 -0.50 1.75 -9.67
N ILE A 73 0.82 1.80 -9.63
CA ILE A 73 1.65 2.81 -10.30
C ILE A 73 2.43 2.13 -11.42
N SER A 74 2.36 2.71 -12.61
CA SER A 74 3.12 2.30 -13.80
C SER A 74 3.49 3.53 -14.61
N ASN A 75 4.42 3.39 -15.54
CA ASN A 75 4.85 4.49 -16.43
C ASN A 75 3.71 5.10 -17.27
N ASN A 76 2.64 4.33 -17.53
CA ASN A 76 1.56 4.76 -18.42
C ASN A 76 0.29 5.16 -17.66
N LYS A 77 0.15 4.75 -16.40
CA LYS A 77 -1.10 4.95 -15.66
C LYS A 77 -0.90 4.81 -14.16
N ILE A 78 -1.64 5.61 -13.39
CA ILE A 78 -1.93 5.36 -11.98
C ILE A 78 -3.40 4.97 -11.85
N GLN A 79 -3.67 3.87 -11.15
CA GLN A 79 -5.03 3.39 -10.86
C GLN A 79 -5.19 3.15 -9.37
N THR A 80 -6.38 3.37 -8.85
CA THR A 80 -6.70 3.08 -7.46
C THR A 80 -8.15 2.65 -7.29
N ASN A 81 -8.43 1.93 -6.20
CA ASN A 81 -9.78 1.70 -5.70
C ASN A 81 -10.13 2.57 -4.47
N LEU A 82 -9.37 3.65 -4.25
CA LEU A 82 -9.75 4.72 -3.32
C LEU A 82 -11.08 5.37 -3.73
N PRO A 83 -11.86 5.93 -2.77
CA PRO A 83 -13.19 6.48 -3.04
C PRO A 83 -13.24 7.52 -4.16
N GLU A 84 -12.23 8.38 -4.25
CA GLU A 84 -12.12 9.43 -5.27
C GLU A 84 -11.70 8.88 -6.63
N GLY A 85 -11.22 7.63 -6.67
CA GLY A 85 -10.72 6.98 -7.86
C GLY A 85 -9.43 7.61 -8.40
N SER A 86 -8.98 7.11 -9.56
CA SER A 86 -7.96 7.77 -10.37
C SER A 86 -8.07 7.30 -11.81
N ASN A 87 -7.88 8.24 -12.72
CA ASN A 87 -7.76 8.00 -14.15
C ASN A 87 -6.49 8.66 -14.72
N CYS A 88 -5.46 8.83 -13.89
CA CYS A 88 -4.19 9.46 -14.27
C CYS A 88 -3.50 8.68 -15.38
N LEU A 89 -3.45 9.24 -16.58
CA LEU A 89 -2.77 8.67 -17.75
C LEU A 89 -1.44 9.39 -18.00
N THR A 90 -0.41 8.62 -18.34
CA THR A 90 0.97 9.07 -18.59
C THR A 90 1.48 9.96 -17.45
N PRO A 91 1.61 9.42 -16.22
CA PRO A 91 2.13 10.18 -15.10
C PRO A 91 3.56 10.65 -15.37
N LYS A 92 3.85 11.89 -15.01
CA LYS A 92 5.19 12.46 -14.97
C LYS A 92 5.56 12.77 -13.53
N LEU A 93 6.78 12.41 -13.15
CA LEU A 93 7.31 12.56 -11.80
C LEU A 93 8.37 13.67 -11.80
N ALA A 94 8.13 14.72 -11.02
CA ALA A 94 9.15 15.73 -10.74
C ALA A 94 9.78 15.44 -9.38
N GLU A 95 11.08 15.18 -9.36
CA GLU A 95 11.77 14.69 -8.17
C GLU A 95 12.51 15.80 -7.42
N LYS A 96 12.50 15.74 -6.09
CA LYS A 96 13.28 16.61 -5.22
C LYS A 96 13.62 15.89 -3.92
N THR A 97 14.86 15.98 -3.48
CA THR A 97 15.25 15.52 -2.14
C THR A 97 15.02 16.65 -1.13
N ILE A 98 14.18 16.40 -0.13
CA ILE A 98 13.83 17.34 0.94
C ILE A 98 13.67 16.59 2.27
N SER A 99 13.65 17.30 3.40
CA SER A 99 13.28 16.68 4.68
C SER A 99 11.81 16.24 4.67
N LEU A 100 11.48 15.23 5.47
CA LEU A 100 10.10 14.77 5.63
C LEU A 100 9.18 15.89 6.15
N ASP A 101 9.64 16.72 7.08
CA ASP A 101 8.88 17.87 7.57
C ASP A 101 8.65 18.91 6.48
N GLN A 102 9.64 19.14 5.60
CA GLN A 102 9.46 20.03 4.46
C GLN A 102 8.45 19.44 3.47
N TYR A 103 8.49 18.13 3.19
CA TYR A 103 7.50 17.46 2.37
C TYR A 103 6.07 17.65 2.92
N ILE A 104 5.88 17.46 4.23
CA ILE A 104 4.59 17.62 4.89
C ILE A 104 4.14 19.08 4.86
N THR A 105 5.02 20.02 5.19
CA THR A 105 4.70 21.46 5.10
C THR A 105 4.33 21.86 3.66
N ASP A 106 5.08 21.39 2.67
CA ASP A 106 4.85 21.72 1.26
C ASP A 106 3.56 21.14 0.69
N THR A 107 3.03 20.06 1.29
CA THR A 107 1.81 19.37 0.82
C THR A 107 0.58 19.65 1.66
N MET A 108 0.76 19.95 2.96
CA MET A 108 -0.31 20.02 3.96
C MET A 108 -0.28 21.30 4.81
N GLY A 109 0.78 22.10 4.74
CA GLY A 109 1.01 23.22 5.63
C GLY A 109 0.23 24.49 5.28
N GLY A 110 -0.10 24.69 4.00
CA GLY A 110 -0.66 25.97 3.54
C GLY A 110 0.26 27.13 3.92
N LYS A 111 -0.12 27.94 4.92
CA LYS A 111 0.70 29.04 5.48
C LYS A 111 1.39 28.69 6.81
N HIS A 112 1.12 27.53 7.37
CA HIS A 112 1.63 27.08 8.66
C HIS A 112 2.68 25.99 8.48
N THR A 113 3.63 25.92 9.41
CA THR A 113 4.58 24.81 9.48
C THR A 113 3.87 23.61 10.08
N ILE A 114 3.77 22.52 9.32
CA ILE A 114 3.18 21.25 9.74
C ILE A 114 4.24 20.17 9.58
N THR A 115 4.39 19.32 10.60
CA THR A 115 5.51 18.37 10.71
C THR A 115 5.02 16.94 10.79
N ALA A 116 5.94 15.99 10.72
CA ALA A 116 5.69 14.58 11.00
C ALA A 116 5.00 14.36 12.35
N LYS A 117 5.30 15.21 13.35
CA LYS A 117 4.69 15.16 14.68
C LYS A 117 3.21 15.53 14.67
N SER A 118 2.80 16.53 13.89
CA SER A 118 1.39 16.94 13.73
C SER A 118 0.50 15.79 13.26
N TYR A 119 1.10 14.85 12.51
CA TYR A 119 0.45 13.64 11.99
C TYR A 119 0.72 12.37 12.80
N GLU A 120 1.45 12.47 13.92
CA GLU A 120 1.89 11.32 14.73
C GLU A 120 2.62 10.24 13.89
N LEU A 121 3.45 10.68 12.93
CA LEU A 121 4.29 9.76 12.17
C LEU A 121 5.46 9.27 13.04
N ASN A 122 5.75 7.98 12.98
CA ASN A 122 6.91 7.37 13.63
C ASN A 122 8.17 7.44 12.76
N GLU A 123 8.40 8.58 12.11
CA GLU A 123 9.55 8.84 11.24
C GLU A 123 10.25 10.11 11.73
N ASP A 124 11.57 10.19 11.58
CA ASP A 124 12.31 11.43 11.87
C ASP A 124 11.97 12.49 10.82
N GLY A 125 11.38 13.61 11.25
CA GLY A 125 11.02 14.74 10.39
C GLY A 125 12.19 15.37 9.63
N ASN A 126 13.42 15.25 10.16
CA ASN A 126 14.63 15.75 9.51
C ASN A 126 15.23 14.79 8.47
N LYS A 127 14.74 13.54 8.45
CA LYS A 127 15.19 12.54 7.47
C LYS A 127 14.88 13.05 6.06
N HIS A 128 15.89 13.01 5.21
CA HIS A 128 15.72 13.37 3.81
C HIS A 128 15.03 12.22 3.06
N VAL A 129 14.03 12.58 2.26
CA VAL A 129 13.23 11.68 1.43
C VAL A 129 13.26 12.14 -0.01
N LEU A 130 13.16 11.20 -0.94
CA LEU A 130 12.88 11.54 -2.33
C LEU A 130 11.39 11.86 -2.44
N ALA A 131 11.07 13.13 -2.67
CA ALA A 131 9.72 13.58 -2.95
C ALA A 131 9.50 13.61 -4.47
N GLN A 132 8.39 13.04 -4.94
CA GLN A 132 8.01 12.98 -6.35
C GLN A 132 6.62 13.60 -6.51
N GLU A 133 6.54 14.74 -7.19
CA GLU A 133 5.26 15.33 -7.58
C GLU A 133 4.73 14.66 -8.83
N ILE A 134 3.46 14.26 -8.79
CA ILE A 134 2.78 13.55 -9.89
C ILE A 134 1.97 14.54 -10.70
N THR A 135 2.26 14.62 -11.99
CA THR A 135 1.40 15.30 -12.96
C THR A 135 0.89 14.31 -13.99
N CYS A 136 -0.41 14.34 -14.28
CA CYS A 136 -1.02 13.44 -15.25
C CYS A 136 -1.19 14.19 -16.57
N ALA A 137 -0.82 13.57 -17.70
CA ALA A 137 -1.10 14.16 -19.01
C ALA A 137 -2.61 14.26 -19.28
N SER A 138 -3.39 13.33 -18.72
CA SER A 138 -4.84 13.33 -18.69
C SER A 138 -5.35 12.67 -17.40
N GLY A 139 -6.51 13.10 -16.91
CA GLY A 139 -7.07 12.62 -15.65
C GLY A 139 -6.38 13.22 -14.41
N SER A 140 -6.59 12.61 -13.26
CA SER A 140 -6.04 13.07 -11.98
C SER A 140 -5.65 11.91 -11.06
N PHE A 141 -4.79 12.21 -10.10
CA PHE A 141 -4.45 11.34 -8.98
C PHE A 141 -4.25 12.19 -7.72
N GLY A 142 -4.96 11.83 -6.65
CA GLY A 142 -4.98 12.56 -5.39
C GLY A 142 -5.66 13.93 -5.49
N PRO A 143 -5.46 14.78 -4.47
CA PRO A 143 -6.20 16.03 -4.35
C PRO A 143 -6.01 16.89 -5.60
N ALA A 144 -7.10 17.52 -6.05
CA ALA A 144 -7.06 18.62 -7.02
C ALA A 144 -7.35 19.97 -6.34
N ASP A 145 -7.73 19.91 -5.06
CA ASP A 145 -8.13 21.01 -4.22
C ASP A 145 -6.94 21.96 -4.07
N ASN A 146 -7.20 23.27 -4.19
CA ASN A 146 -6.17 24.32 -4.06
C ASN A 146 -4.98 24.19 -5.02
N ALA A 147 -5.15 23.53 -6.18
CA ALA A 147 -4.12 23.35 -7.21
C ALA A 147 -2.86 22.58 -6.74
N MET A 148 -2.99 21.73 -5.72
CA MET A 148 -1.90 20.88 -5.23
C MET A 148 -2.00 19.50 -5.85
N ASN A 149 -1.01 19.09 -6.64
CA ASN A 149 -0.91 17.73 -7.14
C ASN A 149 -0.62 16.73 -6.01
N ALA A 150 -0.96 15.46 -6.23
CA ALA A 150 -0.41 14.39 -5.41
C ALA A 150 1.12 14.39 -5.49
N ARG A 151 1.74 14.22 -4.34
CA ARG A 151 3.16 14.01 -4.12
C ARG A 151 3.34 12.71 -3.35
N ILE A 152 4.45 12.05 -3.64
CA ILE A 152 4.88 10.83 -2.98
C ILE A 152 6.20 11.14 -2.29
N ALA A 153 6.32 10.82 -1.01
CA ALA A 153 7.61 10.70 -0.34
C ALA A 153 8.00 9.23 -0.22
N LEU A 154 9.19 8.88 -0.74
CA LEU A 154 9.77 7.57 -0.56
C LEU A 154 10.43 7.49 0.82
N LEU A 155 9.78 6.81 1.76
CA LEU A 155 10.31 6.62 3.11
C LEU A 155 11.38 5.50 3.13
N ASN A 156 11.15 4.45 2.34
CA ASN A 156 12.09 3.39 1.96
C ASN A 156 11.54 2.61 0.75
N GLU A 157 12.24 1.56 0.30
CA GLU A 157 11.86 0.72 -0.85
C GLU A 157 10.46 0.09 -0.79
N ASN A 158 9.92 -0.10 0.43
CA ASN A 158 8.67 -0.80 0.70
C ASN A 158 7.62 0.10 1.37
N LYS A 159 7.92 1.39 1.58
CA LYS A 159 7.03 2.32 2.27
C LYS A 159 7.00 3.68 1.59
N LEU A 160 5.81 4.11 1.19
CA LEU A 160 5.54 5.44 0.67
C LEU A 160 4.65 6.22 1.62
N LEU A 161 4.75 7.55 1.52
CA LEU A 161 3.81 8.49 2.09
C LEU A 161 3.20 9.31 0.94
N VAL A 162 1.88 9.46 0.92
CA VAL A 162 1.17 10.20 -0.13
C VAL A 162 0.21 11.20 0.50
N ASN A 163 0.24 12.47 0.04
CA ASN A 163 -0.79 13.43 0.43
C ASN A 163 -2.13 13.09 -0.25
N TRP A 164 -3.19 13.14 0.53
CA TRP A 164 -4.54 12.84 0.09
C TRP A 164 -5.49 13.97 0.45
N TYR A 165 -6.75 13.82 0.04
CA TYR A 165 -7.82 14.78 0.26
C TYR A 165 -7.99 15.13 1.74
N ASP A 166 -8.45 16.36 1.96
CA ASP A 166 -8.73 16.93 3.27
C ASP A 166 -7.59 16.77 4.28
N GLY A 167 -6.37 17.07 3.83
CA GLY A 167 -5.18 17.07 4.67
C GLY A 167 -4.77 15.70 5.20
N SER A 168 -5.24 14.59 4.63
CA SER A 168 -4.90 13.24 5.10
C SER A 168 -3.60 12.73 4.48
N LEU A 169 -2.80 11.99 5.24
CA LEU A 169 -1.59 11.32 4.75
C LEU A 169 -1.80 9.81 4.69
N LEU A 170 -1.53 9.20 3.53
CA LEU A 170 -1.59 7.76 3.33
C LEU A 170 -0.20 7.17 3.47
N GLN A 171 -0.01 6.26 4.44
CA GLN A 171 1.17 5.40 4.49
C GLN A 171 0.87 4.12 3.71
N LEU A 172 1.62 3.92 2.63
CA LEU A 172 1.47 2.78 1.75
C LEU A 172 2.59 1.78 1.97
N ASN A 173 2.24 0.50 1.97
CA ASN A 173 3.21 -0.58 1.92
C ASN A 173 3.18 -1.24 0.54
N ARG A 174 4.36 -1.63 0.03
CA ARG A 174 4.46 -2.36 -1.23
C ARG A 174 3.81 -3.74 -1.10
N LEU A 175 2.97 -4.10 -2.06
CA LEU A 175 2.40 -5.44 -2.16
C LEU A 175 3.39 -6.39 -2.85
N PRO A 176 3.49 -7.66 -2.40
CA PRO A 176 4.21 -8.68 -3.16
C PRO A 176 3.47 -9.00 -4.46
N ALA A 177 4.14 -9.66 -5.40
CA ALA A 177 3.57 -9.99 -6.71
C ALA A 177 2.26 -10.81 -6.66
N SER A 178 2.07 -11.62 -5.60
CA SER A 178 0.86 -12.40 -5.39
C SER A 178 0.39 -12.23 -3.94
N PRO A 179 -0.28 -11.11 -3.61
CA PRO A 179 -0.71 -10.83 -2.25
C PRO A 179 -1.82 -11.82 -1.84
N LYS A 180 -1.69 -12.40 -0.65
CA LYS A 180 -2.68 -13.37 -0.14
C LYS A 180 -3.90 -12.61 0.40
N PRO A 181 -5.13 -12.98 -0.01
CA PRO A 181 -6.34 -12.43 0.58
C PRO A 181 -6.41 -12.76 2.08
N VAL A 182 -6.74 -11.77 2.90
CA VAL A 182 -7.01 -11.97 4.33
C VAL A 182 -8.27 -11.19 4.67
N ALA A 183 -9.37 -11.91 4.88
CA ALA A 183 -10.67 -11.33 5.22
C ALA A 183 -10.77 -11.01 6.74
N SER A 184 -11.93 -10.54 7.19
CA SER A 184 -12.22 -10.34 8.62
C SER A 184 -12.54 -11.64 9.36
N PHE A 185 -12.66 -12.76 8.63
CA PHE A 185 -12.91 -14.11 9.12
C PHE A 185 -11.89 -15.10 8.56
N GLU A 186 -11.83 -16.30 9.14
CA GLU A 186 -10.92 -17.36 8.71
C GLU A 186 -11.35 -17.94 7.35
N CYS A 187 -10.53 -17.71 6.32
CA CYS A 187 -10.83 -18.17 4.97
C CYS A 187 -10.89 -19.69 4.81
N SER A 188 -10.21 -20.45 5.68
CA SER A 188 -10.35 -21.91 5.74
C SER A 188 -11.76 -22.36 6.13
N ASN A 189 -12.53 -21.49 6.79
CA ASN A 189 -13.87 -21.77 7.28
C ASN A 189 -14.97 -21.20 6.37
N ALA A 190 -14.62 -20.68 5.18
CA ALA A 190 -15.57 -20.12 4.22
C ALA A 190 -16.58 -21.18 3.75
N LYS A 191 -17.86 -20.98 4.05
CA LYS A 191 -18.97 -21.89 3.71
C LYS A 191 -19.77 -21.37 2.53
N SER A 192 -20.11 -20.08 2.55
CA SER A 192 -20.96 -19.47 1.53
C SER A 192 -20.18 -19.16 0.24
N ASN A 193 -20.90 -19.01 -0.89
CA ASN A 193 -20.29 -18.61 -2.15
C ASN A 193 -19.62 -17.22 -2.04
N VAL A 194 -20.25 -16.32 -1.28
CA VAL A 194 -19.76 -14.97 -1.02
C VAL A 194 -18.45 -15.02 -0.24
N GLU A 195 -18.39 -15.79 0.85
CA GLU A 195 -17.18 -15.95 1.66
C GLU A 195 -16.02 -16.53 0.83
N LYS A 196 -16.29 -17.55 0.00
CA LYS A 196 -15.28 -18.14 -0.88
C LYS A 196 -14.75 -17.13 -1.89
N VAL A 197 -15.62 -16.30 -2.46
CA VAL A 197 -15.24 -15.26 -3.43
C VAL A 197 -14.40 -14.18 -2.76
N ILE A 198 -14.82 -13.71 -1.58
CA ILE A 198 -14.04 -12.78 -0.74
C ILE A 198 -12.65 -13.37 -0.45
N CYS A 199 -12.58 -14.64 -0.06
CA CYS A 199 -11.31 -15.31 0.27
C CYS A 199 -10.43 -15.65 -0.93
N SER A 200 -10.96 -15.55 -2.15
CA SER A 200 -10.20 -15.74 -3.39
C SER A 200 -9.67 -14.45 -4.00
N ASP A 201 -10.10 -13.29 -3.49
CA ASP A 201 -9.82 -11.99 -4.08
C ASP A 201 -9.26 -11.01 -3.04
N PHE A 202 -8.05 -10.51 -3.30
CA PHE A 202 -7.34 -9.66 -2.36
C PHE A 202 -8.10 -8.36 -2.04
N ASN A 203 -8.69 -7.72 -3.05
CA ASN A 203 -9.39 -6.46 -2.86
C ASN A 203 -10.72 -6.67 -2.12
N LEU A 204 -11.47 -7.74 -2.44
CA LEU A 204 -12.70 -8.06 -1.71
C LEU A 204 -12.42 -8.41 -0.25
N ALA A 205 -11.36 -9.17 0.04
CA ALA A 205 -10.93 -9.44 1.42
C ALA A 205 -10.57 -8.15 2.18
N ALA A 206 -9.92 -7.19 1.51
CA ALA A 206 -9.65 -5.88 2.09
C ALA A 206 -10.92 -5.06 2.34
N TYR A 207 -11.91 -5.09 1.43
CA TYR A 207 -13.22 -4.46 1.66
C TYR A 207 -13.98 -5.10 2.82
N ASP A 208 -13.96 -6.42 2.94
CA ASP A 208 -14.59 -7.14 4.06
C ASP A 208 -14.00 -6.72 5.41
N LYS A 209 -12.66 -6.60 5.50
CA LYS A 209 -11.98 -6.03 6.66
C LYS A 209 -12.39 -4.58 6.96
N SER A 210 -12.48 -3.74 5.93
CA SER A 210 -12.93 -2.36 6.08
C SER A 210 -14.37 -2.28 6.62
N VAL A 211 -15.29 -3.11 6.13
CA VAL A 211 -16.66 -3.18 6.67
C VAL A 211 -16.64 -3.60 8.14
N ALA A 212 -15.87 -4.64 8.50
CA ALA A 212 -15.78 -5.11 9.87
C ALA A 212 -15.25 -4.00 10.81
N ARG A 213 -14.23 -3.25 10.37
CA ARG A 213 -13.68 -2.11 11.13
C ARG A 213 -14.70 -0.97 11.27
N ALA A 214 -15.33 -0.57 10.17
CA ALA A 214 -16.39 0.44 10.16
C ALA A 214 -17.53 0.08 11.13
N TRP A 215 -17.98 -1.17 11.10
CA TRP A 215 -18.99 -1.69 12.02
C TRP A 215 -18.56 -1.59 13.49
N LEU A 216 -17.31 -1.97 13.80
CA LEU A 216 -16.78 -1.88 15.16
C LEU A 216 -16.69 -0.43 15.66
N LEU A 217 -16.29 0.52 14.80
CA LEU A 217 -16.28 1.95 15.11
C LEU A 217 -17.69 2.45 15.40
N ALA A 218 -18.66 2.17 14.53
CA ALA A 218 -20.05 2.58 14.72
C ALA A 218 -20.66 2.00 16.01
N LYS A 219 -20.39 0.72 16.29
CA LYS A 219 -20.83 0.07 17.52
C LYS A 219 -20.18 0.70 18.76
N LYS A 220 -18.88 0.98 18.72
CA LYS A 220 -18.16 1.67 19.81
C LYS A 220 -18.78 3.03 20.08
N GLN A 221 -19.07 3.80 19.03
CA GLN A 221 -19.71 5.12 19.19
C GLN A 221 -21.09 5.02 19.81
N SER A 222 -21.94 4.08 19.36
CA SER A 222 -23.27 3.88 19.97
C SER A 222 -23.20 3.52 21.45
N ASN A 223 -22.17 2.78 21.86
CA ASN A 223 -21.96 2.40 23.25
C ASN A 223 -21.46 3.59 24.08
N ASN A 224 -20.55 4.40 23.53
CA ASN A 224 -19.99 5.58 24.21
C ASN A 224 -21.08 6.61 24.55
N ILE A 225 -22.05 6.81 23.66
CA ILE A 225 -23.16 7.75 23.90
C ILE A 225 -24.30 7.13 24.73
N GLY A 226 -24.26 5.83 25.01
CA GLY A 226 -25.26 5.13 25.83
C GLY A 226 -26.64 4.94 25.17
N ASP A 227 -26.76 5.17 23.86
CA ASP A 227 -28.05 5.07 23.15
C ASP A 227 -28.37 3.61 22.76
N LYS A 228 -29.22 2.97 23.59
CA LYS A 228 -29.68 1.59 23.38
C LYS A 228 -30.52 1.42 22.11
N ASN A 229 -31.27 2.45 21.70
CA ASN A 229 -32.10 2.40 20.49
C ASN A 229 -31.21 2.43 19.25
N LEU A 230 -30.19 3.30 19.24
CA LEU A 230 -29.20 3.33 18.18
C LEU A 230 -28.45 2.00 18.09
N SER A 231 -27.96 1.47 19.21
CA SER A 231 -27.25 0.19 19.26
C SER A 231 -28.08 -0.97 18.67
N THR A 232 -29.35 -1.06 19.06
CA THR A 232 -30.29 -2.07 18.53
C THR A 232 -30.55 -1.87 17.03
N SER A 233 -30.75 -0.63 16.59
CA SER A 233 -30.96 -0.28 15.18
C SER A 233 -29.75 -0.63 14.32
N LEU A 234 -28.54 -0.30 14.78
CA LEU A 234 -27.27 -0.62 14.14
C LEU A 234 -27.11 -2.13 13.96
N MET A 235 -27.38 -2.93 15.00
CA MET A 235 -27.28 -4.39 14.92
C MET A 235 -28.27 -4.97 13.90
N LYS A 236 -29.52 -4.48 13.89
CA LYS A 236 -30.53 -4.89 12.91
C LYS A 236 -30.13 -4.50 11.49
N SER A 237 -29.63 -3.28 11.31
CA SER A 237 -29.12 -2.75 10.04
C SER A 237 -27.98 -3.60 9.49
N GLN A 238 -26.99 -3.96 10.32
CA GLN A 238 -25.86 -4.79 9.92
C GLN A 238 -26.30 -6.19 9.50
N LYS A 239 -27.22 -6.82 10.25
CA LYS A 239 -27.77 -8.15 9.90
C LYS A 239 -28.54 -8.11 8.58
N SER A 240 -29.37 -7.08 8.39
CA SER A 240 -30.13 -6.86 7.15
C SER A 240 -29.17 -6.69 5.97
N TRP A 241 -28.14 -5.86 6.13
CA TRP A 241 -27.13 -5.62 5.11
C TRP A 241 -26.38 -6.90 4.72
N LEU A 242 -26.01 -7.76 5.66
CA LEU A 242 -25.38 -9.06 5.34
C LEU A 242 -26.27 -9.91 4.44
N GLN A 243 -27.58 -9.96 4.71
CA GLN A 243 -28.54 -10.67 3.86
C GLN A 243 -28.66 -10.05 2.45
N GLN A 244 -28.51 -8.73 2.32
CA GLN A 244 -28.49 -8.05 1.01
C GLN A 244 -27.20 -8.32 0.25
N ARG A 245 -26.04 -8.19 0.92
CA ARG A 245 -24.73 -8.52 0.35
C ARG A 245 -24.71 -9.95 -0.18
N ASP A 246 -25.30 -10.89 0.56
CA ASP A 246 -25.24 -12.30 0.19
C ASP A 246 -26.02 -12.61 -1.11
N LYS A 247 -26.93 -11.74 -1.55
CA LYS A 247 -27.60 -11.84 -2.85
C LYS A 247 -26.66 -11.62 -4.03
N CYS A 248 -25.50 -10.99 -3.82
CA CYS A 248 -24.47 -10.83 -4.86
C CYS A 248 -23.85 -12.15 -5.28
N MET A 249 -23.95 -13.22 -4.48
CA MET A 249 -23.38 -14.53 -4.76
C MET A 249 -21.87 -14.45 -5.09
N ASN A 250 -21.49 -14.63 -6.35
CA ASN A 250 -20.12 -14.58 -6.84
C ASN A 250 -19.80 -13.34 -7.69
N ASP A 251 -20.72 -12.39 -7.80
CA ASP A 251 -20.49 -11.14 -8.52
C ASP A 251 -19.57 -10.21 -7.71
N LYS A 252 -18.31 -10.13 -8.15
CA LYS A 252 -17.28 -9.29 -7.52
C LYS A 252 -17.63 -7.80 -7.55
N LYS A 253 -18.27 -7.31 -8.61
CA LYS A 253 -18.65 -5.90 -8.71
C LYS A 253 -19.78 -5.60 -7.74
N CYS A 254 -20.82 -6.43 -7.71
CA CYS A 254 -21.90 -6.32 -6.73
C CYS A 254 -21.36 -6.34 -5.29
N LEU A 255 -20.43 -7.25 -4.98
CA LEU A 255 -19.80 -7.34 -3.66
C LEU A 255 -18.98 -6.09 -3.32
N THR A 256 -18.20 -5.58 -4.28
CA THR A 256 -17.42 -4.34 -4.10
C THR A 256 -18.33 -3.17 -3.79
N ASP A 257 -19.35 -2.95 -4.62
CA ASP A 257 -20.31 -1.84 -4.46
C ASP A 257 -21.08 -1.97 -3.13
N ALA A 258 -21.56 -3.18 -2.79
CA ALA A 258 -22.28 -3.41 -1.54
C ALA A 258 -21.42 -3.15 -0.29
N MET A 259 -20.13 -3.48 -0.34
CA MET A 259 -19.19 -3.23 0.75
C MET A 259 -18.75 -1.78 0.84
N SER A 260 -18.44 -1.12 -0.28
CA SER A 260 -18.08 0.30 -0.28
C SER A 260 -19.23 1.16 0.24
N THR A 261 -20.45 0.97 -0.28
CA THR A 261 -21.65 1.67 0.20
C THR A 261 -21.90 1.42 1.69
N ARG A 262 -21.60 0.22 2.19
CA ARG A 262 -21.75 -0.07 3.63
C ARG A 262 -20.76 0.72 4.46
N ILE A 263 -19.49 0.75 4.05
CA ILE A 263 -18.45 1.51 4.74
C ILE A 263 -18.86 2.98 4.81
N ASP A 264 -19.28 3.56 3.69
CA ASP A 264 -19.71 4.96 3.62
C ASP A 264 -20.96 5.21 4.50
N SER A 265 -21.95 4.31 4.47
CA SER A 265 -23.14 4.46 5.32
C SER A 265 -22.84 4.43 6.81
N LEU A 266 -21.73 3.80 7.21
CA LEU A 266 -21.30 3.72 8.59
C LEU A 266 -20.39 4.88 8.98
N SER A 267 -19.82 5.63 8.02
CA SER A 267 -18.83 6.67 8.32
C SER A 267 -19.40 7.86 9.08
N SER A 268 -20.72 8.04 9.12
CA SER A 268 -21.35 9.05 9.98
C SER A 268 -21.23 8.78 11.48
N TYR A 269 -20.68 7.62 11.88
CA TYR A 269 -20.52 7.24 13.28
C TYR A 269 -19.09 7.40 13.81
N TRP A 270 -18.14 7.93 13.05
CA TRP A 270 -16.80 8.24 13.51
C TRP A 270 -16.22 9.50 12.87
#